data_AF-A0A4R7HYC6-F1
#
_entry.id   AF-A0A4R7HYC6-F1
#
_cell.length_a   1.000
_cell.length_b   1.000
_cell.length_c   1.000
_cell.angle_alpha   90.00
_cell.angle_beta   90.00
_cell.angle_gamma   90.00
#
_symmetry.space_group_name_H-M   'P 1'
#
loop_
_entity.id
_entity.type
_entity.pdbx_description
1 polymer ?
#
loop_
_entity_poly.entity_id
_entity_poly.type
_entity_poly.pdbx_seq_one_letter_code
_entity_poly.pdbx_strand_id
1 'polypeptide(L)'
;MSAGTESTGTLGIVDLVDVCRDMRSRNQALFEQVGEWVADESDPALQRWFAVGSHRHAWHADLWDERLPKIPMEGGRGDVLITTGRADAYRQHLEQMVADLDELSPRIDATLDPSTARVITLVRADLVDLLDRAPT
;
A
#
# COMPACT_ATOMS: atom_id res chain seq x y z
N MET A 1 -16.18 24.28 -16.26
CA MET A 1 -16.43 22.90 -16.68
C MET A 1 -15.34 22.50 -17.65
N SER A 2 -14.39 21.69 -17.20
CA SER A 2 -13.53 20.89 -18.07
C SER A 2 -13.42 19.54 -17.38
N ALA A 3 -14.29 18.61 -17.78
CA ALA A 3 -14.16 17.21 -17.45
C ALA A 3 -12.88 16.72 -18.16
N GLY A 4 -11.81 16.55 -17.39
CA GLY A 4 -10.60 15.90 -17.87
C GLY A 4 -10.95 14.47 -18.23
N THR A 5 -10.60 14.08 -19.45
CA THR A 5 -10.80 12.76 -20.02
C THR A 5 -10.30 11.66 -19.07
N GLU A 6 -11.21 10.83 -18.58
CA GLU A 6 -10.88 9.60 -17.86
C GLU A 6 -10.14 8.66 -18.81
N SER A 7 -8.81 8.66 -18.74
CA SER A 7 -7.97 7.77 -19.54
C SER A 7 -8.09 6.36 -18.98
N THR A 8 -8.91 5.55 -19.64
CA THR A 8 -9.03 4.09 -19.47
C THR A 8 -7.87 3.34 -20.17
N GLY A 9 -6.71 4.00 -20.31
CA GLY A 9 -5.53 3.50 -21.02
C GLY A 9 -4.41 3.07 -20.08
N THR A 10 -3.46 2.31 -20.63
CA THR A 10 -2.20 1.94 -19.96
C THR A 10 -1.45 3.17 -19.46
N LEU A 11 -0.90 3.10 -18.25
CA LEU A 11 -0.11 4.18 -17.67
C LEU A 11 1.17 4.47 -18.45
N GLY A 12 1.50 5.75 -18.60
CA GLY A 12 2.82 6.16 -19.08
C GLY A 12 3.89 6.01 -17.99
N ILE A 13 5.17 6.08 -18.37
CA ILE A 13 6.29 5.90 -17.43
C ILE A 13 6.32 6.92 -16.28
N VAL A 14 5.89 8.17 -16.54
CA VAL A 14 5.82 9.21 -15.51
C VAL A 14 4.73 8.89 -14.49
N ASP A 15 3.54 8.52 -14.96
CA ASP A 15 2.42 8.15 -14.10
C ASP A 15 2.77 6.93 -13.23
N LEU A 16 3.53 5.98 -13.80
CA LEU A 16 3.98 4.79 -13.08
C LEU A 16 4.98 5.11 -11.95
N VAL A 17 5.88 6.09 -12.15
CA VAL A 17 6.81 6.53 -11.10
C VAL A 17 6.06 7.14 -9.93
N ASP A 18 5.05 7.97 -10.21
CA ASP A 18 4.24 8.59 -9.14
C ASP A 18 3.40 7.53 -8.40
N VAL A 19 2.79 6.58 -9.11
CA VAL A 19 2.10 5.43 -8.49
C VAL A 19 3.03 4.64 -7.56
N CYS A 20 4.23 4.28 -8.02
CA CYS A 20 5.20 3.56 -7.20
C CYS A 20 5.63 4.38 -5.98
N ARG A 21 5.77 5.71 -6.12
CA ARG A 21 6.14 6.61 -5.01
C ARG A 21 5.04 6.69 -3.97
N ASP A 22 3.80 6.80 -4.41
CA ASP A 22 2.63 6.89 -3.52
C ASP A 22 2.44 5.57 -2.76
N MET A 23 2.52 4.43 -3.47
CA MET A 23 2.42 3.11 -2.84
C MET A 23 3.55 2.86 -1.84
N ARG A 24 4.79 3.26 -2.17
CA ARG A 24 5.93 3.20 -1.24
C ARG A 24 5.68 4.06 0.00
N SER A 25 5.26 5.31 -0.19
CA SER A 25 5.06 6.28 0.89
C SER A 25 3.92 5.86 1.83
N ARG A 26 2.82 5.35 1.26
CA ARG A 26 1.69 4.82 2.02
C ARG A 26 2.08 3.61 2.87
N ASN A 27 2.81 2.66 2.30
CA ASN A 27 3.29 1.51 3.05
C ASN A 27 4.29 1.90 4.15
N GLN A 28 5.18 2.88 3.89
CA GLN A 28 6.06 3.40 4.94
C GLN A 28 5.28 4.03 6.10
N ALA A 29 4.27 4.85 5.81
CA ALA A 29 3.44 5.47 6.83
C ALA A 29 2.69 4.42 7.68
N LEU A 30 2.18 3.36 7.05
CA LEU A 30 1.52 2.26 7.75
C LEU A 30 2.50 1.41 8.58
N PHE A 31 3.72 1.20 8.10
CA PHE A 31 4.75 0.53 8.89
C PHE A 31 4.98 1.27 10.22
N GLU A 32 5.22 2.58 10.14
CA GLU A 32 5.47 3.44 11.31
C GLU A 32 4.25 3.45 12.23
N GLN A 33 3.08 3.75 11.68
CA GLN A 33 1.87 3.92 12.46
C GLN A 33 1.37 2.62 13.11
N VAL A 34 1.32 1.52 12.36
CA VAL A 34 0.90 0.22 12.91
C VAL A 34 1.94 -0.28 13.90
N GLY A 35 3.23 0.00 13.67
CA GLY A 35 4.32 -0.29 14.59
C GLY A 35 4.16 0.43 15.94
N GLU A 36 3.76 1.69 15.93
CA GLU A 36 3.44 2.44 17.16
C GLU A 36 2.29 1.79 17.95
N TRP A 37 1.25 1.28 17.28
CA TRP A 37 0.13 0.65 17.96
C TRP A 37 0.50 -0.63 18.71
N VAL A 38 1.54 -1.37 18.26
CA VAL A 38 2.01 -2.59 18.92
C VAL A 38 2.45 -2.31 20.36
N ALA A 39 3.07 -1.15 20.61
CA ALA A 39 3.66 -0.82 21.92
C ALA A 39 2.61 -0.71 23.03
N ASP A 40 1.41 -0.22 22.70
CA ASP A 40 0.36 0.11 23.66
C ASP A 40 -0.94 -0.72 23.47
N GLU A 41 -0.93 -1.73 22.61
CA GLU A 41 -2.09 -2.63 22.43
C GLU A 41 -2.15 -3.68 23.55
N SER A 42 -3.31 -3.77 24.19
CA SER A 42 -3.56 -4.63 25.34
C SER A 42 -4.09 -6.02 24.96
N ASP A 43 -4.76 -6.16 23.82
CA ASP A 43 -5.22 -7.45 23.31
C ASP A 43 -4.07 -8.17 22.57
N PRO A 44 -3.61 -9.34 23.05
CA PRO A 44 -2.51 -10.08 22.41
C PRO A 44 -2.81 -10.54 20.97
N ALA A 45 -4.06 -10.75 20.60
CA ALA A 45 -4.45 -11.08 19.23
C ALA A 45 -4.26 -9.87 18.31
N LEU A 46 -4.78 -8.70 18.71
CA LEU A 46 -4.62 -7.46 17.95
C LEU A 46 -3.15 -7.02 17.92
N GLN A 47 -2.43 -7.12 19.03
CA GLN A 47 -1.01 -6.76 19.09
C GLN A 47 -0.17 -7.58 18.09
N ARG A 48 -0.41 -8.90 18.02
CA ARG A 48 0.27 -9.76 17.04
C ARG A 48 -0.10 -9.42 15.61
N TRP A 49 -1.38 -9.14 15.36
CA TRP A 49 -1.85 -8.78 14.02
C TRP A 49 -1.23 -7.45 13.55
N PHE A 50 -1.16 -6.43 14.43
CA PHE A 50 -0.44 -5.18 14.16
C PHE A 50 1.04 -5.41 13.94
N ALA A 51 1.71 -6.23 14.77
CA ALA A 51 3.14 -6.51 14.61
C ALA A 51 3.45 -7.16 13.25
N VAL A 52 2.65 -8.15 12.85
CA VAL A 52 2.75 -8.77 11.52
C VAL A 52 2.50 -7.72 10.43
N GLY A 53 1.41 -6.96 10.55
CA GLY A 53 1.04 -5.93 9.60
C GLY A 53 2.12 -4.87 9.37
N SER A 54 2.72 -4.36 10.45
CA SER A 54 3.84 -3.40 10.38
C SER A 54 5.00 -3.98 9.57
N HIS A 55 5.45 -5.20 9.87
CA HIS A 55 6.54 -5.83 9.11
C HIS A 55 6.18 -6.10 7.64
N ARG A 56 4.93 -6.47 7.34
CA ARG A 56 4.45 -6.60 5.95
C ARG A 56 4.50 -5.27 5.21
N HIS A 57 4.06 -4.18 5.84
CA HIS A 57 4.11 -2.85 5.24
C HIS A 57 5.55 -2.36 5.00
N ALA A 58 6.50 -2.65 5.90
CA ALA A 58 7.91 -2.38 5.63
C ALA A 58 8.40 -3.11 4.37
N TRP A 59 8.11 -4.42 4.28
CA TRP A 59 8.45 -5.21 3.10
C TRP A 59 7.79 -4.69 1.82
N HIS A 60 6.51 -4.30 1.87
CA HIS A 60 5.83 -3.68 0.73
C HIS A 60 6.49 -2.38 0.30
N ALA A 61 6.87 -1.51 1.25
CA ALA A 61 7.55 -0.26 0.95
C ALA A 61 8.87 -0.52 0.21
N ASP A 62 9.64 -1.54 0.62
CA ASP A 62 10.87 -1.94 -0.06
C ASP A 62 10.60 -2.43 -1.50
N LEU A 63 9.57 -3.26 -1.71
CA LEU A 63 9.19 -3.72 -3.05
C LEU A 63 8.86 -2.55 -4.00
N TRP A 64 8.16 -1.53 -3.51
CA TRP A 64 7.84 -0.34 -4.29
C TRP A 64 9.05 0.57 -4.50
N ASP A 65 9.92 0.71 -3.50
CA ASP A 65 11.17 1.48 -3.60
C ASP A 65 12.12 0.89 -4.66
N GLU A 66 12.18 -0.43 -4.78
CA GLU A 66 12.92 -1.10 -5.83
C GLU A 66 12.42 -0.76 -7.25
N ARG A 67 11.19 -0.24 -7.41
CA ARG A 67 10.63 0.21 -8.70
C ARG A 67 10.91 1.67 -9.01
N LEU A 68 11.29 2.45 -8.01
CA LEU A 68 11.61 3.85 -8.22
C LEU A 68 12.99 4.02 -8.88
N PRO A 69 13.15 5.02 -9.78
CA PRO A 69 14.46 5.45 -10.23
C PRO A 69 15.35 5.80 -9.04
N LYS A 70 16.58 5.26 -8.98
CA LYS A 70 17.54 5.54 -7.90
C LYS A 70 18.22 6.91 -8.00
N ILE A 71 17.65 7.82 -8.77
CA ILE A 71 18.08 9.22 -8.87
C ILE A 71 17.44 9.98 -7.70
N PRO A 72 18.12 10.91 -7.02
CA PRO A 72 17.51 11.69 -5.95
C PRO A 72 16.26 12.41 -6.45
N MET A 73 15.11 12.09 -5.85
CA MET A 73 13.83 12.76 -6.09
C MET A 73 13.33 13.33 -4.77
N GLU A 74 12.73 14.53 -4.80
CA GLU A 74 12.14 15.14 -3.61
C GLU A 74 10.97 14.27 -3.08
N GLY A 75 10.91 14.12 -1.75
CA GLY A 75 10.08 13.12 -1.08
C GLY A 75 8.57 13.42 -1.11
N GLY A 76 7.76 12.37 -1.26
CA GLY A 76 6.31 12.42 -1.09
C GLY A 76 5.88 12.35 0.37
N ARG A 77 4.73 12.97 0.69
CA ARG A 77 4.14 12.98 2.03
C ARG A 77 3.15 11.81 2.15
N GLY A 78 3.37 10.91 3.10
CA GLY A 78 2.37 9.90 3.47
C GLY A 78 1.29 10.50 4.37
N ASP A 79 0.05 10.09 4.19
CA ASP A 79 -1.06 10.44 5.08
C ASP A 79 -1.10 9.52 6.30
N VAL A 80 -1.44 10.10 7.45
CA VAL A 80 -1.53 9.40 8.75
C VAL A 80 -3.00 9.02 9.01
N LEU A 81 -3.26 7.80 9.48
CA LEU A 81 -4.61 7.41 9.92
C LEU A 81 -4.97 8.14 11.21
N ILE A 82 -6.04 8.93 11.23
CA ILE A 82 -6.53 9.58 12.46
C ILE A 82 -7.83 8.90 12.86
N THR A 83 -7.83 7.99 13.85
CA THR A 83 -9.07 7.28 14.22
C THR A 83 -9.19 6.89 15.69
N THR A 84 -10.45 6.78 16.14
CA THR A 84 -10.88 5.96 17.29
C THR A 84 -11.26 4.59 16.76
N GLY A 85 -10.73 3.50 17.33
CA GLY A 85 -10.95 2.13 16.84
C GLY A 85 -9.89 1.70 15.82
N ARG A 86 -8.64 1.51 16.30
CA ARG A 86 -7.45 1.19 15.48
C ARG A 86 -7.65 -0.04 14.58
N ALA A 87 -8.27 -1.10 15.10
CA ALA A 87 -8.47 -2.34 14.35
C ALA A 87 -9.40 -2.14 13.14
N ASP A 88 -10.53 -1.46 13.32
CA ASP A 88 -11.49 -1.19 12.24
C ASP A 88 -10.92 -0.22 11.22
N ALA A 89 -10.22 0.82 11.69
CA ALA A 89 -9.52 1.76 10.83
C ALA A 89 -8.46 1.07 9.98
N TYR A 90 -7.71 0.15 10.57
CA TYR A 90 -6.69 -0.60 9.86
C TYR A 90 -7.32 -1.52 8.81
N ARG A 91 -8.38 -2.25 9.19
CA ARG A 91 -9.13 -3.12 8.27
C ARG A 91 -9.66 -2.35 7.06
N GLN A 92 -10.32 -1.21 7.28
CA GLN A 92 -10.81 -0.34 6.21
C GLN A 92 -9.68 0.14 5.29
N HIS A 93 -8.50 0.43 5.86
CA HIS A 93 -7.38 0.88 5.06
C HIS A 93 -6.79 -0.24 4.20
N LEU A 94 -6.69 -1.46 4.74
CA LEU A 94 -6.28 -2.64 3.98
C LEU A 94 -7.28 -2.94 2.85
N GLU A 95 -8.58 -2.87 3.12
CA GLU A 95 -9.64 -3.02 2.10
C GLU A 95 -9.50 -1.98 0.99
N GLN A 96 -9.28 -0.72 1.34
CA GLN A 96 -9.07 0.35 0.36
C GLN A 96 -7.81 0.09 -0.47
N MET A 97 -6.70 -0.34 0.15
CA MET A 97 -5.48 -0.66 -0.60
C MET A 97 -5.70 -1.80 -1.60
N VAL A 98 -6.45 -2.84 -1.21
CA VAL A 98 -6.79 -3.94 -2.14
C VAL A 98 -7.61 -3.41 -3.31
N ALA A 99 -8.60 -2.55 -3.05
CA ALA A 99 -9.41 -1.93 -4.10
C ALA A 99 -8.57 -1.06 -5.05
N ASP A 100 -7.67 -0.23 -4.51
CA ASP A 100 -6.79 0.63 -5.29
C ASP A 100 -5.84 -0.20 -6.19
N LEU A 101 -5.34 -1.34 -5.68
CA LEU A 101 -4.50 -2.26 -6.46
C LEU A 101 -5.32 -3.00 -7.54
N ASP A 102 -6.58 -3.33 -7.27
CA ASP A 102 -7.49 -3.92 -8.25
C ASP A 102 -7.80 -2.95 -9.39
N GLU A 103 -7.95 -1.65 -9.08
CA GLU A 103 -8.12 -0.60 -10.09
C GLU A 103 -6.83 -0.34 -10.89
N LEU A 104 -5.67 -0.39 -10.22
CA LEU A 104 -4.37 -0.16 -10.84
C LEU A 104 -3.95 -1.30 -11.77
N SER A 105 -4.20 -2.55 -11.37
CA SER A 105 -3.78 -3.77 -12.07
C SER A 105 -4.05 -3.75 -13.60
N PRO A 106 -5.28 -3.47 -14.09
CA PRO A 106 -5.55 -3.44 -15.54
C PRO A 106 -4.86 -2.29 -16.29
N ARG A 107 -4.31 -1.30 -15.59
CA ARG A 107 -3.64 -0.13 -16.18
C ARG A 107 -2.14 -0.36 -16.42
N ILE A 108 -1.60 -1.50 -15.97
CA ILE A 108 -0.21 -1.90 -16.18
C ILE A 108 -0.13 -2.88 -17.36
N ASP A 109 0.68 -2.54 -18.36
CA ASP A 109 1.03 -3.49 -19.43
C ASP A 109 2.10 -4.45 -18.93
N ALA A 110 1.69 -5.67 -18.57
CA ALA A 110 2.58 -6.71 -18.07
C ALA A 110 3.60 -7.21 -19.11
N THR A 111 3.42 -6.92 -20.40
CA THR A 111 4.41 -7.24 -21.45
C THR A 111 5.58 -6.28 -21.39
N LEU A 112 5.30 -4.99 -21.13
CA LEU A 112 6.29 -3.93 -21.06
C LEU A 112 6.89 -3.78 -19.66
N ASP A 113 6.09 -4.01 -18.60
CA ASP A 113 6.53 -4.00 -17.21
C ASP A 113 5.99 -5.20 -16.41
N PRO A 114 6.55 -6.40 -16.64
CA PRO A 114 6.18 -7.59 -15.88
C PRO A 114 6.54 -7.50 -14.40
N SER A 115 7.50 -6.62 -14.05
CA SER A 115 8.01 -6.50 -12.68
C SER A 115 7.01 -5.77 -11.79
N THR A 116 6.48 -4.64 -12.24
CA THR A 116 5.47 -3.90 -11.47
C THR A 116 4.15 -4.67 -11.39
N ALA A 117 3.73 -5.34 -12.48
CA ALA A 117 2.57 -6.22 -12.46
C ALA A 117 2.72 -7.34 -11.40
N ARG A 118 3.92 -7.89 -11.24
CA ARG A 118 4.22 -8.89 -10.19
C ARG A 118 4.17 -8.28 -8.79
N VAL A 119 4.71 -7.08 -8.57
CA VAL A 119 4.65 -6.40 -7.27
C VAL A 119 3.19 -6.15 -6.86
N ILE A 120 2.34 -5.65 -7.77
CA ILE A 120 0.90 -5.48 -7.52
C ILE A 120 0.28 -6.80 -7.06
N THR A 121 0.53 -7.88 -7.80
CA THR A 121 -0.01 -9.21 -7.48
C THR A 121 0.41 -9.69 -6.09
N LEU A 122 1.69 -9.54 -5.73
CA LEU A 122 2.23 -9.99 -4.45
C LEU A 122 1.67 -9.18 -3.27
N VAL A 123 1.72 -7.84 -3.37
CA VAL A 123 1.24 -6.94 -2.33
C VAL A 123 -0.25 -7.15 -2.11
N ARG A 124 -1.05 -7.23 -3.19
CA ARG A 124 -2.48 -7.50 -3.10
C ARG A 124 -2.77 -8.82 -2.39
N ALA A 125 -2.10 -9.90 -2.77
CA ALA A 125 -2.31 -11.21 -2.17
C ALA A 125 -1.96 -11.20 -0.66
N ASP A 126 -0.91 -10.50 -0.28
CA ASP A 126 -0.51 -10.36 1.13
C ASP A 126 -1.50 -9.54 1.96
N LEU A 127 -2.01 -8.43 1.41
CA LEU A 127 -3.05 -7.62 2.06
C LEU A 127 -4.33 -8.42 2.30
N VAL A 128 -4.72 -9.26 1.33
CA VAL A 128 -5.87 -10.17 1.48
C VAL A 128 -5.61 -11.21 2.58
N ASP A 129 -4.43 -11.85 2.60
CA ASP A 129 -4.06 -12.77 3.69
C ASP A 129 -4.07 -12.07 5.07
N LEU A 130 -3.67 -10.80 5.13
CA LEU A 130 -3.69 -10.03 6.36
C LEU A 130 -5.12 -9.68 6.83
N LEU A 131 -6.02 -9.38 5.89
CA LEU A 131 -7.46 -9.18 6.15
C LEU A 131 -8.12 -10.46 6.64
N ASP A 132 -7.86 -11.59 5.99
CA ASP A 132 -8.43 -12.89 6.35
C ASP A 132 -8.00 -13.35 7.76
N ARG A 133 -6.85 -12.86 8.24
CA ARG A 133 -6.30 -13.13 9.58
C ARG A 133 -6.68 -12.09 10.62
N ALA A 134 -7.46 -11.06 10.27
CA ALA A 134 -7.85 -10.01 11.20
C ALA A 134 -8.63 -10.61 12.40
N PRO A 135 -8.27 -10.27 13.65
CA PRO A 135 -9.05 -10.66 14.80
C PRO A 135 -10.49 -10.12 14.70
N THR A 136 -11.45 -10.94 15.15
CA THR A 136 -12.88 -10.63 15.23
C THR A 136 -13.21 -9.79 16.45
#